data_AF-A0A950XW93-F1
#
_entry.id   AF-A0A950XW93-F1
#
_cell.length_a   1.000
_cell.length_b   1.000
_cell.length_c   1.000
_cell.angle_alpha   90.00
_cell.angle_beta   90.00
_cell.angle_gamma   90.00
#
_symmetry.space_group_name_H-M   'P 1'
#
loop_
_entity.id
_entity.type
_entity.pdbx_description
1 polymer ?
#
loop_
_entity_poly.entity_id
_entity_poly.type
_entity_poly.pdbx_seq_one_letter_code
_entity_poly.pdbx_strand_id
1 'polypeptide(L)'
;MVTLAPLGKLVGGALGELRRGIEKARRNHRAVAIDLSEVTLVDRHSISFLVSQEGQDLVLINCPDYLEPWMERARKSAVPGRFNPQL
;
A
#
# COMPACT_ATOMS: atom_id res chain seq x y z
N MET A 1 -10.70 -13.25 -5.03
CA MET A 1 -10.06 -12.16 -4.24
C MET A 1 -9.69 -12.64 -2.84
N VAL A 2 -8.55 -12.26 -2.25
CA VAL A 2 -8.23 -12.36 -0.80
C VAL A 2 -8.38 -10.98 -0.17
N THR A 3 -8.62 -10.94 1.14
CA THR A 3 -8.43 -9.72 1.93
C THR A 3 -7.26 -9.92 2.90
N LEU A 4 -6.37 -8.94 2.97
CA LEU A 4 -5.32 -8.83 3.98
C LEU A 4 -5.64 -7.62 4.86
N ALA A 5 -5.66 -7.79 6.18
CA ALA A 5 -5.98 -6.73 7.13
C ALA A 5 -4.80 -6.55 8.10
N PRO A 6 -3.84 -5.64 7.80
CA PRO A 6 -2.80 -5.27 8.74
C PRO A 6 -3.42 -4.65 9.99
N LEU A 7 -2.99 -5.10 11.17
CA LEU A 7 -3.52 -4.62 12.45
C LEU A 7 -2.51 -3.68 13.11
N GLY A 8 -2.98 -2.53 13.59
CA GLY A 8 -2.19 -1.58 14.36
C GLY A 8 -1.14 -0.86 13.54
N LYS A 9 0.15 -1.11 13.81
CA LYS A 9 1.26 -0.33 13.25
C LYS A 9 1.81 -0.99 11.98
N LEU A 10 1.74 -0.28 10.86
CA LEU A 10 2.44 -0.65 9.63
C LEU A 10 3.70 0.21 9.51
N VAL A 11 4.75 -0.25 10.21
CA VAL A 11 6.07 0.38 10.26
C VAL A 11 7.15 -0.69 10.26
N GLY A 12 8.31 -0.41 9.67
CA GLY A 12 9.47 -1.31 9.69
C GLY A 12 9.15 -2.75 9.26
N GLY A 13 9.37 -3.73 10.14
CA GLY A 13 9.26 -5.16 9.84
C GLY A 13 7.87 -5.66 9.43
N ALA A 14 6.79 -4.93 9.78
CA ALA A 14 5.41 -5.30 9.43
C ALA A 14 5.16 -5.36 7.91
N LEU A 15 5.89 -4.55 7.13
CA LEU A 15 5.81 -4.58 5.66
C LEU A 15 6.27 -5.91 5.06
N GLY A 16 7.18 -6.62 5.72
CA GLY A 16 7.69 -7.90 5.23
C GLY A 16 6.60 -8.98 5.19
N GLU A 17 5.73 -9.02 6.21
CA GLU A 17 4.61 -9.95 6.26
C GLU A 17 3.54 -9.62 5.23
N LEU A 18 3.17 -8.34 5.13
CA LEU A 18 2.22 -7.87 4.14
C LEU A 18 2.69 -8.19 2.71
N ARG A 19 3.96 -7.93 2.40
CA ARG A 19 4.58 -8.27 1.12
C ARG A 19 4.47 -9.76 0.80
N ARG A 20 4.84 -10.62 1.75
CA ARG A 20 4.73 -12.08 1.57
C ARG A 20 3.28 -12.53 1.32
N GLY A 21 2.31 -11.90 1.99
CA GLY A 21 0.89 -12.15 1.78
C GLY A 21 0.44 -11.79 0.35
N ILE A 22 0.82 -10.61 -0.13
CA ILE A 22 0.53 -10.14 -1.50
C ILE A 22 1.16 -11.09 -2.53
N GLU A 23 2.44 -11.43 -2.37
CA GLU A 23 3.15 -12.34 -3.28
C GLU A 23 2.53 -13.74 -3.30
N LYS A 24 2.11 -14.26 -2.15
CA LYS A 24 1.40 -15.55 -2.07
C LYS A 24 0.07 -15.50 -2.81
N ALA A 25 -0.68 -14.40 -2.72
CA ALA A 25 -1.92 -14.25 -3.46
C ALA A 25 -1.69 -14.16 -4.97
N ARG A 26 -0.69 -13.39 -5.40
CA ARG A 26 -0.27 -13.27 -6.81
C ARG A 26 0.16 -14.60 -7.42
N ARG A 27 0.97 -15.39 -6.72
CA ARG A 27 1.37 -16.75 -7.15
C ARG A 27 0.17 -17.69 -7.34
N ASN A 28 -0.92 -17.45 -6.63
CA ASN A 28 -2.16 -18.21 -6.74
C ASN A 28 -3.18 -17.53 -7.69
N HIS A 29 -2.75 -16.54 -8.48
CA HIS A 29 -3.59 -15.77 -9.41
C HIS A 29 -4.84 -15.14 -8.75
N ARG A 30 -4.71 -14.68 -7.49
CA ARG A 30 -5.80 -14.05 -6.74
C ARG A 30 -5.57 -12.55 -6.61
N ALA A 31 -6.58 -11.77 -6.98
CA ALA A 31 -6.65 -10.35 -6.63
C ALA A 31 -6.65 -10.14 -5.10
N VAL A 32 -6.11 -9.02 -4.65
CA VAL A 32 -5.89 -8.66 -3.25
C VAL A 32 -6.64 -7.38 -2.89
N ALA A 33 -7.42 -7.40 -1.82
CA ALA A 33 -7.84 -6.19 -1.12
C ALA A 33 -6.99 -6.04 0.14
N ILE A 34 -6.40 -4.86 0.36
CA ILE A 34 -5.76 -4.52 1.63
C ILE A 34 -6.72 -3.63 2.40
N ASP A 35 -7.23 -4.15 3.51
CA ASP A 35 -8.13 -3.44 4.42
C ASP A 35 -7.33 -2.63 5.43
N LEU A 36 -7.52 -1.32 5.43
CA LEU A 36 -6.78 -0.38 6.28
C LEU A 36 -7.57 0.03 7.54
N SER A 37 -8.76 -0.52 7.77
CA SER A 37 -9.66 -0.14 8.88
C SER A 37 -9.01 -0.23 10.26
N GLU A 38 -8.19 -1.25 10.48
CA GLU A 38 -7.53 -1.53 11.76
C GLU A 38 -6.10 -0.98 11.86
N VAL A 39 -5.65 -0.25 10.84
CA VAL A 39 -4.36 0.44 10.89
C VAL A 39 -4.51 1.66 11.79
N THR A 40 -3.55 1.88 12.68
CA THR A 40 -3.53 3.01 13.63
C THR A 40 -2.31 3.91 13.46
N LEU A 41 -1.23 3.39 12.88
CA LEU A 41 -0.01 4.15 12.62
C LEU A 41 0.70 3.59 11.40
N VAL A 42 1.20 4.49 10.56
CA VAL A 42 1.87 4.17 9.30
C VAL A 42 3.02 5.16 9.11
N ASP A 43 4.19 4.66 8.72
CA ASP A 43 5.31 5.51 8.33
C ASP A 43 5.26 5.88 6.83
N ARG A 44 6.04 6.90 6.43
CA ARG A 44 6.08 7.37 5.04
C ARG A 44 6.48 6.27 4.06
N HIS A 45 7.39 5.39 4.45
CA HIS A 45 7.84 4.29 3.60
C HIS A 45 6.70 3.30 3.33
N SER A 46 5.88 3.02 4.35
CA SER A 46 4.71 2.15 4.28
C SER A 46 3.59 2.75 3.44
N ILE A 47 3.33 4.06 3.53
CA ILE A 47 2.42 4.77 2.59
C ILE A 47 2.88 4.57 1.15
N SER A 48 4.16 4.87 0.86
CA SER A 48 4.71 4.75 -0.49
C SER A 48 4.62 3.31 -1.01
N PHE A 49 4.88 2.33 -0.13
CA PHE A 49 4.69 0.92 -0.47
C PHE A 49 3.24 0.62 -0.82
N LEU A 50 2.26 0.96 0.04
CA LEU A 50 0.84 0.68 -0.19
C LEU A 50 0.37 1.25 -1.53
N VAL A 51 0.68 2.52 -1.79
CA VAL A 51 0.32 3.18 -3.06
C VAL A 51 1.01 2.52 -4.26
N SER A 52 2.28 2.12 -4.13
CA SER A 52 3.00 1.42 -5.21
C SER A 52 2.42 0.05 -5.56
N GLN A 53 1.61 -0.54 -4.68
CA GLN A 53 0.98 -1.83 -4.93
C GLN A 53 -0.37 -1.71 -5.65
N GLU A 54 -1.02 -0.54 -5.64
CA GLU A 54 -2.31 -0.32 -6.31
C GLU A 54 -2.22 -0.64 -7.80
N GLY A 55 -3.18 -1.43 -8.32
CA GLY A 55 -3.16 -1.89 -9.70
C GLY A 55 -4.34 -2.79 -10.02
N GLN A 56 -4.30 -3.46 -11.18
CA GLN A 56 -5.40 -4.33 -11.62
C GLN A 56 -5.68 -5.50 -10.67
N ASP A 57 -4.65 -5.99 -9.97
CA ASP A 57 -4.73 -7.14 -9.07
C ASP A 57 -4.75 -6.76 -7.59
N LEU A 58 -4.69 -5.47 -7.25
CA LEU A 58 -4.63 -5.00 -5.87
C LEU A 58 -5.32 -3.66 -5.66
N VAL A 59 -6.20 -3.64 -4.65
CA VAL A 59 -6.92 -2.44 -4.22
C VAL A 59 -6.73 -2.19 -2.72
N LEU A 60 -6.71 -0.92 -2.33
CA LEU A 60 -6.76 -0.50 -0.93
C LEU A 60 -8.22 -0.15 -0.59
N ILE A 61 -8.72 -0.68 0.53
CA ILE A 61 -10.10 -0.46 0.98
C ILE A 61 -10.14 0.02 2.43
N ASN A 62 -11.25 0.65 2.82
CA ASN A 62 -11.48 1.16 4.17
C ASN A 62 -10.32 2.03 4.68
N CYS A 63 -9.79 2.90 3.83
CA CYS A 63 -8.73 3.83 4.22
C CYS A 63 -9.27 4.80 5.28
N PRO A 64 -8.72 4.81 6.50
CA PRO A 64 -9.12 5.79 7.50
C PRO A 64 -8.84 7.22 7.04
N ASP A 65 -9.74 8.15 7.38
CA ASP A 65 -9.65 9.57 6.99
C ASP A 65 -8.29 10.20 7.32
N TYR A 66 -7.71 9.81 8.45
CA TYR A 66 -6.43 10.34 8.89
C TYR A 66 -5.28 9.93 7.94
N LEU A 67 -5.39 8.79 7.23
CA LEU A 67 -4.41 8.32 6.25
C LEU A 67 -4.56 8.98 4.88
N GLU A 68 -5.76 9.40 4.49
CA GLU A 68 -6.04 9.87 3.12
C GLU A 68 -5.09 10.97 2.62
N PRO A 69 -4.79 12.04 3.39
CA PRO A 69 -3.91 13.10 2.90
C PRO A 69 -2.50 12.60 2.55
N TRP A 70 -2.00 11.59 3.27
CA TRP A 70 -0.69 11.00 2.96
C TRP A 70 -0.78 10.06 1.75
N MET A 71 -1.86 9.28 1.63
CA MET A 71 -2.12 8.42 0.47
C MET A 71 -2.21 9.23 -0.82
N GLU A 72 -2.97 10.33 -0.83
CA GLU A 72 -3.07 11.24 -1.98
C GLU A 72 -1.73 11.86 -2.37
N ARG A 73 -0.96 12.37 -1.39
CA ARG A 73 0.37 12.94 -1.64
C ARG A 73 1.32 11.91 -2.24
N ALA A 74 1.27 10.67 -1.76
CA ALA A 74 2.08 9.59 -2.29
C ALA A 74 1.65 9.19 -3.70
N ARG A 75 0.34 9.11 -4.01
CA ARG A 75 -0.15 8.88 -5.38
C ARG A 75 0.35 9.94 -6.35
N LYS A 76 0.28 11.22 -5.97
CA LYS A 76 0.81 12.34 -6.79
C LYS A 76 2.32 12.25 -7.02
N SER A 77 3.06 11.66 -6.07
CA SER A 77 4.50 11.43 -6.17
C SER A 77 4.86 10.14 -6.92
N ALA A 78 3.93 9.18 -6.99
CA ALA A 78 4.07 7.90 -7.69
C ALA A 78 3.67 7.99 -9.18
N VAL A 79 2.85 8.98 -9.57
CA VAL A 79 2.64 9.33 -10.98
C VAL A 79 3.97 9.85 -11.54
N PRO A 80 4.55 9.22 -12.58
CA PRO A 80 5.82 9.68 -13.13
C PRO A 80 5.60 10.99 -13.90
N GLY A 81 5.95 12.10 -13.26
CA GLY A 81 6.12 13.40 -13.91
C GLY A 81 7.60 13.70 -14.13
N ARG A 82 8.13 13.32 -15.30
CA ARG A 82 9.45 13.66 -15.87
C ARG A 82 10.69 13.23 -15.06
N PHE A 83 11.35 12.18 -15.55
CA PHE A 83 12.81 12.14 -15.52
C PHE A 83 13.33 13.45 -16.14
N ASN A 84 14.01 14.28 -15.36
CA ASN A 84 14.86 15.36 -15.90
C ASN A 84 16.32 14.90 -15.74
N PRO A 85 16.98 14.40 -16.79
CA PRO A 85 18.38 13.95 -16.73
C PRO A 85 19.41 15.07 -16.55
N GLN A 86 18.97 16.32 -16.31
CA GLN A 86 19.86 17.47 -16.21
C GLN A 86 19.65 18.21 -14.89
N LEU A 87 20.23 17.68 -13.81
CA LEU A 87 20.83 18.40 -12.68
C LEU A 87 21.97 17.55 -12.11
#